data_AF-A0AB35APE3-F1
#
_entry.id   AF-A0AB35APE3-F1
#
_cell.length_a   1.000
_cell.length_b   1.000
_cell.length_c   1.000
_cell.angle_alpha   90.00
_cell.angle_beta   90.00
_cell.angle_gamma   90.00
#
_symmetry.space_group_name_H-M   'P 1'
#
loop_
_entity.id
_entity.type
_entity.pdbx_description
1 polymer ?
#
loop_
_entity_poly.entity_id
_entity_poly.type
_entity_poly.pdbx_seq_one_letter_code
_entity_poly.pdbx_strand_id
1 'polypeptide(L)' 'MIRLLLIGACLTLGACSQMVTHRGLSSDGYGFTQDSQHLPPPADLMTPIPH' A
#
# COMPACT_ATOMS: atom_id res chain seq x y z
N MET A 1 -22.07 25.94 -21.03
CA MET A 1 -20.81 26.08 -20.26
C MET A 1 -20.81 25.30 -18.94
N ILE A 2 -21.91 25.32 -18.17
CA ILE A 2 -21.98 24.64 -16.85
C ILE A 2 -21.78 23.10 -16.90
N ARG A 3 -22.16 22.45 -18.01
CA ARG A 3 -22.03 20.99 -18.19
C ARG A 3 -20.58 20.53 -18.26
N LEU A 4 -19.69 21.31 -18.89
CA LEU A 4 -18.26 21.01 -18.95
C LEU A 4 -17.60 21.11 -17.58
N LEU A 5 -18.05 22.07 -16.78
CA LEU A 5 -17.55 22.31 -15.43
C LEU A 5 -17.94 21.17 -14.48
N LEU A 6 -19.15 20.64 -14.62
CA LEU A 6 -19.62 19.48 -13.85
C LEU A 6 -18.85 18.19 -14.19
N ILE A 7 -18.59 17.95 -15.48
CA ILE A 7 -17.82 16.79 -15.94
C ILE A 7 -16.37 16.87 -15.42
N GLY A 8 -15.76 18.06 -15.48
CA GLY A 8 -14.41 18.28 -14.92
C GLY A 8 -14.34 17.97 -13.42
N ALA A 9 -15.32 18.42 -12.64
CA ALA A 9 -15.38 18.16 -11.20
C ALA A 9 -15.57 16.67 -10.86
N CYS A 10 -16.39 15.94 -11.64
CA CYS A 10 -16.55 14.49 -11.42
C CYS A 10 -15.28 13.70 -11.73
N LEU A 11 -14.54 14.10 -12.78
CA LEU A 11 -13.29 13.44 -13.15
C LEU A 11 -12.16 13.66 -12.13
N THR A 12 -12.10 14.83 -11.48
CA THR A 12 -11.11 15.10 -10.43
C THR A 12 -11.42 14.40 -9.11
N LEU A 13 -12.70 14.25 -8.76
CA LEU A 13 -13.12 13.54 -7.54
C LEU A 13 -13.00 12.02 -7.68
N GLY A 14 -13.24 11.46 -8.86
CA GLY A 14 -13.17 10.01 -9.11
C GLY A 14 -11.74 9.44 -9.19
N ALA A 15 -10.74 10.27 -9.50
CA ALA A 15 -9.36 9.81 -9.67
C ALA A 15 -8.61 9.60 -8.33
N CYS A 16 -9.12 10.13 -7.21
CA CYS A 16 -8.40 10.13 -5.93
C CYS A 16 -8.49 8.83 -5.11
N SER A 17 -9.34 7.85 -5.47
CA SER A 17 -9.59 6.66 -4.65
C SER A 17 -8.96 5.37 -5.19
N GLN A 18 -7.80 5.46 -5.85
CA GLN A 18 -7.06 4.25 -6.21
C GLN A 18 -6.49 3.57 -4.96
N MET A 19 -7.26 2.66 -4.39
CA MET A 19 -6.81 1.73 -3.36
C MET A 19 -5.84 0.74 -3.99
N VAL A 20 -4.55 1.01 -3.86
CA VAL A 20 -3.49 0.12 -4.33
C VAL A 20 -3.39 -1.06 -3.38
N THR A 21 -3.79 -2.25 -3.84
CA THR A 21 -3.63 -3.49 -3.07
C THR A 21 -2.20 -3.99 -3.22
N HIS A 22 -1.34 -3.69 -2.24
CA HIS A 22 0.02 -4.23 -2.25
C HIS A 22 -0.02 -5.70 -1.88
N ARG A 23 0.50 -6.58 -2.76
CA ARG A 23 0.58 -8.00 -2.47
C ARG A 23 1.45 -8.22 -1.24
N GLY A 24 0.93 -8.95 -0.27
CA GLY A 24 1.63 -9.25 0.96
C GLY A 24 1.53 -8.19 2.05
N LEU A 25 0.94 -7.01 1.83
CA LEU A 25 0.61 -6.10 2.95
C LEU A 25 -0.74 -6.49 3.56
N SER A 26 -0.80 -6.41 4.87
CA SER A 26 -2.04 -6.64 5.61
C SER A 26 -3.14 -5.65 5.20
N SER A 27 -4.40 -6.07 5.27
CA SER A 27 -5.56 -5.27 4.87
C SER A 27 -5.81 -4.06 5.77
N ASP A 28 -5.29 -4.08 7.00
CA ASP A 28 -5.29 -2.95 7.92
C ASP A 28 -4.18 -1.91 7.61
N GLY A 29 -3.32 -2.20 6.63
CA GLY A 29 -2.19 -1.36 6.26
C GLY A 29 -0.98 -1.50 7.17
N TYR A 30 -1.02 -2.39 8.17
CA TYR A 30 0.06 -2.60 9.13
C TYR A 30 0.70 -3.98 8.96
N GLY A 31 1.99 -3.99 8.64
CA GLY A 31 2.75 -5.23 8.50
C GLY A 31 2.36 -6.05 7.26
N PHE A 32 2.70 -7.33 7.28
CA PHE A 32 2.55 -8.22 6.14
C PHE A 32 1.50 -9.30 6.41
N THR A 33 0.84 -9.80 5.35
CA THR A 33 -0.07 -10.95 5.45
C THR A 33 0.71 -12.20 5.88
N GLN A 34 0.03 -13.12 6.56
CA GLN A 34 0.63 -14.37 7.01
C GLN A 34 1.28 -15.19 5.87
N ASP A 35 0.68 -15.16 4.67
CA ASP A 35 1.19 -15.85 3.47
C ASP A 35 2.03 -14.95 2.56
N SER A 36 2.55 -13.84 3.08
CA SER A 36 3.39 -12.93 2.30
C SER A 36 4.68 -13.64 1.84
N GLN A 37 5.10 -13.43 0.59
CA GLN A 37 6.31 -14.04 0.01
C GLN A 37 7.61 -13.30 0.40
N HIS A 38 7.59 -12.52 1.48
CA HIS A 38 8.82 -11.94 2.03
C HIS A 38 9.88 -12.99 2.32
N LEU A 39 11.09 -12.75 1.80
CA LEU A 39 12.27 -13.52 2.16
C LEU A 39 12.52 -13.38 3.66
N PRO A 40 12.96 -14.44 4.35
CA PRO A 40 13.33 -14.33 5.75
C PRO A 40 14.47 -13.30 5.90
N PRO A 41 14.54 -12.59 7.04
CA PRO A 41 15.64 -11.69 7.30
C PRO A 41 16.98 -12.45 7.21
N PRO A 42 18.04 -11.82 6.68
CA PRO A 42 19.37 -12.40 6.68
C PRO A 42 19.78 -12.89 8.07
N ALA A 43 20.36 -14.10 8.15
CA ALA A 43 20.73 -14.73 9.42
C ALA A 43 21.66 -13.83 10.27
N ASP A 44 22.56 -13.11 9.61
CA ASP A 44 23.54 -12.22 10.26
C ASP A 44 22.88 -11.02 10.96
N LEU A 45 21.67 -10.63 10.54
CA LEU A 45 20.88 -9.55 11.16
C LEU A 45 20.05 -10.03 12.36
N MET A 46 19.95 -11.35 12.57
CA MET A 46 19.22 -11.94 13.70
C MET A 46 20.12 -12.18 14.92
N THR A 47 21.44 -12.04 14.76
CA THR A 47 22.42 -12.14 15.84
C THR A 47 22.52 -10.80 16.59
N PRO A 48 22.17 -10.74 17.89
CA PRO A 48 22.41 -9.56 18.69
C PRO A 48 23.90 -9.25 18.73
N ILE A 49 24.27 -7.97 18.59
CA ILE A 49 25.64 -7.54 18.84
C ILE A 49 25.88 -7.67 20.36
N PRO A 50 26.87 -8.46 20.82
CA PRO A 50 27.19 -8.54 22.24
C PRO A 50 27.66 -7.16 22.73
N HIS A 51 27.07 -6.71 23.84
CA HIS A 51 27.41 -5.45 24.53
C HIS A 51 28.76 -5.50 25.22
#